data_AF-M1AHH4-F1
#
_entry.id   AF-M1AHH4-F1
#
_cell.length_a   1.000
_cell.length_b   1.000
_cell.length_c   1.000
_cell.angle_alpha   90.00
_cell.angle_beta   90.00
_cell.angle_gamma   90.00
#
_symmetry.space_group_name_H-M   'P 1'
#
loop_
_entity.id
_entity.type
_entity.pdbx_description
1 polymer ?
#
loop_
_entity_poly.entity_id
_entity_poly.type
_entity_poly.pdbx_seq_one_letter_code
_entity_poly.pdbx_strand_id
1 'polypeptide(L)' 'MPNSRCENVEGDAVNSEEESEPQPSIPLSVTVSKENGLSLEFDVRAFPNKISICGMSIKEPKSSSNQLDYRGPAFS' A
#
# COMPACT_ATOMS: atom_id res chain seq x y z
N MET A 1 -0.67 -15.85 -4.36
CA MET A 1 0.18 -14.84 -5.02
C MET A 1 0.25 -13.66 -4.07
N PRO A 2 1.37 -13.41 -3.38
CA PRO A 2 1.42 -12.34 -2.39
C PRO A 2 1.50 -10.98 -3.10
N ASN A 3 0.65 -10.03 -2.68
CA ASN A 3 0.90 -8.61 -2.95
C ASN A 3 2.25 -8.28 -2.30
N SER A 4 3.19 -7.80 -3.10
CA SER A 4 4.50 -7.32 -2.63
C SER A 4 4.26 -6.09 -1.74
N ARG A 5 3.99 -6.33 -0.46
CA ARG A 5 4.01 -5.32 0.59
C ARG A 5 5.37 -4.67 0.48
N CYS A 6 5.42 -3.34 0.32
CA CYS A 6 6.66 -2.58 0.36
C CYS A 6 7.44 -3.02 1.60
N GLU A 7 8.44 -3.89 1.43
CA GLU A 7 9.18 -4.43 2.56
C GLU A 7 9.78 -3.23 3.31
N ASN A 8 9.70 -3.25 4.63
CA ASN A 8 10.52 -2.34 5.42
C ASN A 8 11.95 -2.78 5.12
N VAL A 9 12.75 -1.91 4.51
CA VAL A 9 14.18 -2.16 4.33
C VAL A 9 14.81 -2.00 5.72
N GLU A 10 14.65 -3.02 6.57
CA GLU A 10 15.54 -3.21 7.71
C GLU A 10 16.82 -3.83 7.14
N GLY A 11 17.93 -3.13 7.38
CA GLY A 11 19.13 -3.17 6.56
C GLY A 11 19.69 -4.56 6.28
N ASP A 12 20.01 -4.79 5.01
CA ASP A 12 21.08 -5.69 4.63
C ASP A 12 22.08 -4.88 3.81
N ALA A 13 23.26 -4.67 4.39
CA ALA A 13 24.35 -3.95 3.77
C ALA A 13 25.06 -4.88 2.79
N VAL A 14 25.17 -4.52 1.51
CA VAL A 14 26.44 -4.14 0.86
C VAL A 14 26.28 -3.90 -0.66
N ASN A 15 26.76 -2.72 -1.05
CA ASN A 15 27.56 -2.43 -2.25
C ASN A 15 26.92 -1.67 -3.43
N SER A 16 27.48 -0.46 -3.58
CA SER A 16 27.72 0.33 -4.80
C SER A 16 26.61 1.26 -5.29
N GLU A 17 26.98 2.55 -5.26
CA GLU A 17 26.40 3.70 -5.96
C GLU A 17 25.32 4.47 -5.17
N GLU A 18 25.81 5.42 -4.36
CA GLU A 18 25.03 6.46 -3.66
C GLU A 18 23.95 5.93 -2.71
N GLU A 19 24.37 5.47 -1.51
CA GLU A 19 23.48 5.33 -0.35
C GLU A 19 22.89 6.71 0.00
N SER A 20 21.81 7.08 -0.69
CA SER A 20 20.88 8.07 -0.17
C SER A 20 20.35 7.50 1.14
N GLU A 21 20.67 8.17 2.25
CA GLU A 21 20.16 7.85 3.58
C GLU A 21 18.67 7.44 3.50
N PRO A 22 18.26 6.35 4.18
CA PRO A 22 16.89 5.88 4.12
C PRO A 22 15.96 7.02 4.55
N GLN A 23 15.22 7.56 3.58
CA GLN A 23 14.36 8.70 3.85
C GLN A 23 13.29 8.31 4.87
N PRO A 24 13.02 9.16 5.88
CA PRO A 24 12.00 8.86 6.88
C PRO A 24 10.66 8.66 6.19
N SER A 25 9.93 7.61 6.56
CA SER A 25 8.64 7.31 5.95
C SER A 25 7.62 6.83 6.98
N ILE A 26 6.35 7.04 6.69
CA ILE A 26 5.24 6.69 7.57
C ILE A 26 4.23 5.83 6.80
N PRO A 27 3.84 4.65 7.30
CA PRO A 27 2.75 3.87 6.72
C PRO A 27 1.40 4.54 7.03
N LEU A 28 0.54 4.67 6.02
CA LEU A 28 -0.80 5.25 6.12
C LEU A 28 -1.82 4.38 5.37
N SER A 29 -3.08 4.49 5.76
CA SER A 29 -4.21 3.94 5.01
C SER A 29 -5.07 5.10 4.50
N VAL A 30 -5.40 5.08 3.21
CA VAL A 30 -6.22 6.11 2.55
C VAL A 30 -7.49 5.48 2.01
N THR A 31 -8.65 5.96 2.46
CA THR A 31 -9.95 5.45 2.02
C THR A 31 -10.69 6.50 1.21
N VAL A 32 -11.10 6.11 0.00
CA VAL A 32 -11.99 6.90 -0.88
C VAL A 32 -13.36 6.24 -0.87
N SER A 33 -14.37 6.93 -0.36
CA SER A 33 -15.74 6.44 -0.29
C SER A 33 -16.68 7.20 -1.23
N LYS A 34 -17.69 6.50 -1.74
CA LYS A 34 -18.83 7.07 -2.46
C LYS A 34 -20.08 6.99 -1.58
N GLU A 35 -21.06 7.85 -1.84
CA GLU A 35 -22.35 7.87 -1.11
C GLU A 35 -23.09 6.53 -1.16
N ASN A 36 -22.86 5.72 -2.20
CA ASN A 36 -23.46 4.40 -2.35
C ASN A 36 -22.83 3.32 -1.44
N GLY A 37 -21.88 3.69 -0.56
CA GLY A 37 -21.21 2.80 0.38
C GLY A 37 -20.03 2.03 -0.21
N LEU A 38 -19.76 2.14 -1.51
CA LEU A 38 -18.56 1.58 -2.12
C LEU A 38 -17.34 2.36 -1.64
N SER A 39 -16.29 1.66 -1.21
CA SER A 39 -15.04 2.29 -0.80
C SER A 39 -13.81 1.59 -1.36
N LEU A 40 -12.78 2.37 -1.60
CA LEU A 40 -11.46 1.93 -2.06
C LEU A 40 -10.43 2.32 -1.01
N GLU A 41 -9.74 1.33 -0.46
CA GLU A 41 -8.70 1.50 0.56
C GLU A 41 -7.33 1.28 -0.07
N PHE A 42 -6.42 2.21 0.12
CA PHE A 42 -5.02 2.13 -0.29
C PHE A 42 -4.11 2.02 0.92
N ASP A 43 -3.25 1.01 0.91
CA ASP A 43 -2.10 0.96 1.81
C ASP A 43 -0.98 1.78 1.17
N VAL A 44 -0.54 2.85 1.83
CA VAL A 44 0.47 3.75 1.28
C VAL A 44 1.63 3.97 2.25
N ARG A 45 2.81 4.25 1.71
CA ARG A 45 3.96 4.73 2.45
C ARG A 45 4.25 6.17 2.03
N ALA A 46 4.16 7.10 2.98
CA ALA A 46 4.43 8.51 2.74
C ALA A 46 5.89 8.83 3.07
N PHE A 47 6.57 9.47 2.13
CA PHE A 47 7.90 10.07 2.26
C PHE A 47 7.76 11.60 2.17
N PRO A 48 8.78 12.39 2.50
CA PRO A 48 8.68 13.85 2.48
C PRO A 48 8.29 14.45 1.12
N ASN A 49 8.67 13.79 0.02
CA ASN A 49 8.47 14.28 -1.35
C ASN A 49 7.61 13.35 -2.23
N LYS A 50 7.18 12.19 -1.74
CA LYS A 50 6.42 11.21 -2.52
C LYS A 50 5.51 10.34 -1.66
N ILE A 51 4.46 9.82 -2.27
CA ILE A 51 3.60 8.78 -1.69
C ILE A 51 3.70 7.55 -2.57
N SER A 52 3.99 6.39 -2.00
CA SER A 52 4.04 5.11 -2.70
C SER A 52 2.83 4.26 -2.32
N ILE A 53 2.09 3.77 -3.32
CA ILE A 53 0.97 2.85 -3.10
C ILE A 53 1.55 1.43 -3.03
N CYS A 54 1.33 0.76 -1.91
CA CYS A 54 1.80 -0.59 -1.64
C CYS A 54 0.69 -1.64 -1.83
N GLY A 55 -0.57 -1.22 -1.75
CA GLY A 55 -1.71 -2.11 -1.87
C GLY A 55 -3.00 -1.34 -2.07
N MET A 56 -4.01 -2.04 -2.59
CA MET A 56 -5.34 -1.49 -2.81
C MET A 56 -6.39 -2.56 -2.53
N SER A 57 -7.52 -2.19 -1.94
CA SER A 57 -8.66 -3.08 -1.84
C SER A 57 -9.99 -2.37 -1.98
N ILE A 58 -10.96 -3.06 -2.57
CA ILE A 58 -12.34 -2.57 -2.70
C ILE A 58 -13.18 -3.20 -1.59
N LYS A 59 -13.90 -2.36 -0.85
CA LYS A 59 -14.90 -2.76 0.14
C LYS A 59 -16.28 -2.40 -0.38
N GLU A 60 -17.14 -3.41 -0.49
CA GLU A 60 -18.53 -3.26 -0.91
C GLU A 60 -19.48 -3.28 0.30
N PRO A 61 -20.54 -2.47 0.32
CA PRO A 61 -21.46 -2.40 1.46
C PRO A 61 -22.31 -3.68 1.63
N LYS A 62 -22.30 -4.59 0.65
CA LYS A 62 -23.08 -5.83 0.63
C LYS A 62 -22.23 -7.09 0.45
N SER A 63 -20.91 -7.01 0.60
CA SER A 63 -20.08 -8.20 0.52
C SER A 63 -20.46 -9.14 1.67
N SER A 64 -21.05 -10.29 1.32
CA SER A 64 -21.28 -11.38 2.27
C SER A 64 -19.94 -11.76 2.90
N SER A 65 -19.93 -12.25 4.15
CA SER A 65 -18.71 -12.66 4.87
C SER A 65 -17.81 -13.67 4.15
N ASN A 66 -18.29 -14.23 3.03
CA ASN A 66 -17.61 -15.23 2.21
C ASN A 66 -16.98 -14.66 0.92
N GLN A 67 -17.18 -13.37 0.61
CA GLN A 67 -16.56 -12.72 -0.54
C GLN A 67 -15.23 -12.13 -0.11
N LEU A 68 -14.12 -12.70 -0.61
CA LEU A 68 -12.80 -12.12 -0.39
C LEU A 68 -12.74 -10.77 -1.13
N ASP A 69 -12.47 -9.68 -0.39
CA ASP A 69 -12.27 -8.36 -0.98
C ASP A 69 -11.18 -8.42 -2.06
N TYR A 70 -11.43 -7.83 -3.22
CA TYR A 70 -10.42 -7.73 -4.28
C TYR A 70 -9.23 -6.92 -3.78
N ARG A 71 -8.04 -7.53 -3.74
CA ARG A 71 -6.79 -6.94 -3.22
C ARG A 71 -5.95 -6.20 -4.29
N GLY A 72 -6.55 -5.86 -5.43
CA GLY A 72 -5.85 -5.12 -6.47
C GLY A 72 -4.86 -5.96 -7.28
N PRO A 73 -4.35 -5.40 -8.39
CA PRO A 73 -3.18 -5.93 -9.07
C PRO A 73 -1.90 -5.60 -8.28
N ALA A 74 -0.79 -6.24 -8.63
CA ALA A 74 0.52 -5.81 -8.15
C ALA A 74 0.83 -4.40 -8.69
N PHE A 75 1.26 -3.51 -7.81
CA PHE A 75 1.75 -2.19 -8.20
C PHE A 75 3.24 -2.31 -8.54
N SER A 76 3.62 -1.87 -9.75
CA SER A 76 5.00 -1.80 -10.25
C SER A 76 5.61 -0.43 -10.04
#